data_AF-A0A7S1VG22-F1
#
_entry.id   AF-A0A7S1VG22-F1
#
_cell.length_a   1.000
_cell.length_b   1.000
_cell.length_c   1.000
_cell.angle_alpha   90.00
_cell.angle_beta   90.00
_cell.angle_gamma   90.00
#
_symmetry.space_group_name_H-M   'P 1'
#
loop_
_entity.id
_entity.type
_entity.pdbx_description
1 polymer ?
#
loop_
_entity_poly.entity_id
_entity_poly.type
_entity_poly.pdbx_seq_one_letter_code
_entity_poly.pdbx_strand_id
1 'polypeptide(L)'
;MALCIEWSQIQYGIDNFLSAIPKEQKLNLIVNLKDLEASSDQLKKFVEKGHYLALTASTREELKSAYERMEVNVGVCPVFFFVARQKWSPSIVSAATLLNLKVCLWSHLLDARTAISNEQHDNFVADLQEKRGGVIVFLTTDGSASLQQAATTLLQVVNDKTDFSFSILS
;
A
#
# COMPACT_ATOMS: atom_id res chain seq x y z
N MET A 1 0.59 12.15 3.66
CA MET A 1 -0.29 10.98 3.90
C MET A 1 0.34 9.78 3.22
N ALA A 2 0.34 8.60 3.80
CA ALA A 2 0.84 7.40 3.12
C ALA A 2 -0.33 6.62 2.53
N LEU A 3 -0.34 6.44 1.21
CA LEU A 3 -1.28 5.52 0.56
C LEU A 3 -0.62 4.16 0.40
N CYS A 4 -1.28 3.15 0.97
CA CYS A 4 -0.83 1.78 1.02
C CYS A 4 -1.81 0.88 0.26
N ILE A 5 -1.28 0.01 -0.60
CA ILE A 5 -2.09 -0.90 -1.42
C ILE A 5 -1.38 -2.23 -1.65
N GLU A 6 -2.11 -3.34 -1.58
CA GLU A 6 -1.56 -4.67 -1.87
C GLU A 6 -1.33 -4.85 -3.38
N TRP A 7 -0.13 -5.30 -3.75
CA TRP A 7 0.26 -5.54 -5.15
C TRP A 7 -0.71 -6.48 -5.87
N SER A 8 -1.06 -7.58 -5.22
CA SER A 8 -1.99 -8.59 -5.77
C SER A 8 -3.33 -8.01 -6.22
N GLN A 9 -3.77 -6.89 -5.63
CA GLN A 9 -5.04 -6.22 -5.95
C GLN A 9 -4.94 -5.27 -7.15
N ILE A 10 -3.73 -4.84 -7.51
CA ILE A 10 -3.53 -3.80 -8.54
C ILE A 10 -2.74 -4.26 -9.74
N GLN A 11 -2.04 -5.39 -9.68
CA GLN A 11 -1.12 -5.84 -10.72
C GLN A 11 -1.70 -5.82 -12.15
N TYR A 12 -3.02 -6.04 -12.31
CA TYR A 12 -3.71 -6.03 -13.61
C TYR A 12 -4.27 -4.67 -14.05
N GLY A 13 -4.25 -3.66 -13.18
CA GLY A 13 -4.80 -2.32 -13.44
C GLY A 13 -3.86 -1.18 -13.04
N ILE A 14 -2.63 -1.50 -12.63
CA ILE A 14 -1.73 -0.53 -12.00
C ILE A 14 -1.29 0.57 -12.97
N ASP A 15 -1.12 0.29 -14.26
CA ASP A 15 -0.75 1.30 -15.24
C ASP A 15 -1.87 2.34 -15.42
N ASN A 16 -3.14 1.89 -15.41
CA ASN A 16 -4.31 2.78 -15.43
C ASN A 16 -4.46 3.57 -14.13
N PHE A 17 -4.11 2.96 -13.00
CA PHE A 17 -4.12 3.63 -11.70
C PHE A 17 -3.03 4.71 -11.62
N LEU A 18 -1.81 4.38 -12.05
CA LEU A 18 -0.69 5.32 -12.08
C LEU A 18 -0.88 6.46 -13.07
N SER A 19 -1.58 6.24 -14.19
CA SER A 19 -1.87 7.32 -15.13
C SER A 19 -2.88 8.33 -14.58
N ALA A 20 -3.73 7.90 -13.64
CA ALA A 20 -4.66 8.76 -12.93
C ALA A 20 -3.96 9.55 -11.81
N ILE A 21 -2.91 9.01 -11.19
CA ILE A 21 -2.19 9.64 -10.08
C ILE A 21 -1.08 10.59 -10.58
N PRO A 22 -0.92 11.81 -10.00
CA PRO A 22 0.17 12.70 -10.36
C PRO A 22 1.55 12.02 -10.20
N LYS A 23 2.48 12.29 -11.12
CA LYS A 23 3.77 11.58 -11.22
C LYS A 23 4.68 11.80 -10.01
N GLU A 24 4.45 12.88 -9.28
CA GLU A 24 5.18 13.28 -8.08
C GLU A 24 4.81 12.39 -6.88
N GLN A 25 3.65 11.73 -6.93
CA GLN A 25 3.12 10.95 -5.83
C GLN A 25 3.83 9.60 -5.72
N LYS A 26 4.24 9.23 -4.51
CA LYS A 26 4.85 7.93 -4.23
C LYS A 26 3.86 7.03 -3.51
N LEU A 27 3.80 5.79 -3.97
CA LEU A 27 2.91 4.76 -3.42
C LEU A 27 3.69 3.85 -2.49
N ASN A 28 3.01 3.31 -1.48
CA ASN A 28 3.54 2.25 -0.63
C ASN A 28 2.87 0.93 -1.05
N LEU A 29 3.57 0.13 -1.84
CA LEU A 29 3.06 -1.15 -2.31
C LEU A 29 3.35 -2.22 -1.27
N ILE A 30 2.32 -2.92 -0.84
CA ILE A 30 2.41 -4.03 0.09
C ILE A 30 2.55 -5.30 -0.73
N VAL A 31 3.62 -6.06 -0.50
CA VAL A 31 3.94 -7.27 -1.24
C VAL A 31 4.10 -8.46 -0.29
N ASN A 32 3.60 -9.61 -0.70
CA ASN A 32 3.86 -10.89 -0.02
C ASN A 32 4.87 -11.73 -0.83
N LEU A 33 5.14 -12.94 -0.34
CA LEU A 33 6.07 -13.86 -1.01
C LEU A 33 5.65 -14.18 -2.45
N LYS A 34 4.35 -14.42 -2.69
CA LYS A 34 3.84 -14.76 -4.04
C LYS A 34 3.99 -13.60 -5.01
N ASP A 35 3.79 -12.38 -4.55
CA ASP A 35 3.97 -11.17 -5.36
C ASP A 35 5.44 -11.02 -5.80
N LEU A 36 6.37 -11.28 -4.88
CA LEU A 36 7.81 -11.23 -5.15
C LEU A 36 8.28 -12.34 -6.11
N GLU A 37 7.65 -13.50 -6.06
CA GLU A 37 7.94 -14.62 -6.97
C GLU A 37 7.35 -14.40 -8.37
N ALA A 38 6.14 -13.83 -8.46
CA ALA A 38 5.44 -13.66 -9.72
C ALA A 38 5.80 -12.37 -10.47
N SER A 39 6.25 -11.33 -9.78
CA SER A 39 6.32 -9.97 -10.35
C SER A 39 7.58 -9.18 -9.97
N SER A 40 8.70 -9.83 -9.62
CA SER A 40 9.93 -9.15 -9.20
C SER A 40 10.41 -8.06 -10.14
N ASP A 41 10.41 -8.33 -11.46
CA ASP A 41 10.90 -7.38 -12.47
C ASP A 41 10.01 -6.14 -12.55
N GLN A 42 8.71 -6.32 -12.38
CA GLN A 42 7.78 -5.20 -12.36
C GLN A 42 7.94 -4.40 -11.08
N LEU A 43 7.99 -5.05 -9.91
CA LEU A 43 8.20 -4.41 -8.61
C LEU A 43 9.52 -3.59 -8.59
N LYS A 44 10.58 -4.11 -9.21
CA LYS A 44 11.85 -3.38 -9.36
C LYS A 44 11.68 -2.07 -10.13
N LYS A 45 10.92 -2.07 -11.23
CA LYS A 45 10.60 -0.83 -11.98
C LYS A 45 9.83 0.18 -11.13
N PHE A 46 9.00 -0.27 -10.18
CA PHE A 46 8.30 0.63 -9.24
C PHE A 46 9.27 1.25 -8.23
N VAL A 47 10.20 0.46 -7.70
CA VAL A 47 11.27 0.97 -6.84
C VAL A 47 12.12 1.99 -7.57
N GLU A 48 12.53 1.73 -8.82
CA GLU A 48 13.32 2.66 -9.65
C GLU A 48 12.58 3.99 -9.91
N LYS A 49 11.24 3.95 -9.93
CA LYS A 49 10.37 5.14 -10.01
C LYS A 49 10.17 5.82 -8.66
N GLY A 50 10.78 5.32 -7.59
CA GLY A 50 10.71 5.87 -6.23
C GLY A 50 9.47 5.46 -5.42
N HIS A 51 8.71 4.47 -5.88
CA HIS A 51 7.67 3.87 -5.03
C HIS A 51 8.33 3.03 -3.94
N TYR A 52 7.64 2.93 -2.81
CA TYR A 52 8.11 2.17 -1.65
C TYR A 52 7.48 0.79 -1.63
N LEU A 53 8.23 -0.22 -1.19
CA LEU A 53 7.75 -1.59 -1.01
C LEU A 53 7.77 -1.96 0.48
N ALA A 54 6.65 -2.45 1.00
CA ALA A 54 6.52 -2.98 2.36
C ALA A 54 6.14 -4.47 2.30
N LEU A 55 6.62 -5.27 3.24
CA LEU A 55 6.30 -6.70 3.30
C LEU A 55 4.99 -6.95 4.04
N THR A 56 4.25 -7.96 3.63
CA THR A 56 3.17 -8.60 4.41
C THR A 56 3.32 -10.12 4.34
N ALA A 57 2.85 -10.84 5.37
CA ALA A 57 3.03 -12.28 5.48
C ALA A 57 2.12 -12.89 6.57
N SER A 58 1.57 -14.06 6.27
CA SER A 58 0.59 -14.79 7.10
C SER A 58 1.25 -15.68 8.15
N THR A 59 2.52 -15.99 7.96
CA THR A 59 3.32 -16.82 8.86
C THR A 59 4.73 -16.24 9.02
N ARG A 60 5.43 -16.71 10.05
CA ARG A 60 6.83 -16.36 10.30
C ARG A 60 7.73 -16.81 9.15
N GLU A 61 7.47 -18.00 8.63
CA GLU A 61 8.24 -18.61 7.55
C GLU A 61 8.03 -17.84 6.24
N GLU A 62 6.79 -17.46 5.94
CA GLU A 62 6.48 -16.62 4.78
C GLU A 62 7.18 -15.26 4.87
N LEU A 63 7.17 -14.62 6.05
CA LEU A 63 7.84 -13.33 6.25
C LEU A 63 9.35 -13.44 6.00
N LYS A 64 9.98 -14.48 6.56
CA LYS A 64 11.42 -14.70 6.40
C LYS A 64 11.79 -14.93 4.93
N SER A 65 11.05 -15.79 4.23
CA SER A 65 11.27 -16.04 2.81
C SER A 65 11.04 -14.79 1.96
N ALA A 66 9.98 -14.01 2.25
CA ALA A 66 9.71 -12.77 1.54
C ALA A 66 10.82 -11.72 1.76
N TYR A 67 11.36 -11.62 2.98
CA TYR A 67 12.50 -10.76 3.29
C TYR A 67 13.72 -11.10 2.44
N GLU A 68 14.15 -12.36 2.44
CA GLU A 68 15.31 -12.82 1.66
C GLU A 68 15.06 -12.62 0.15
N ARG A 69 13.85 -12.90 -0.32
CA ARG A 69 13.50 -12.78 -1.74
C ARG A 69 13.46 -11.33 -2.21
N MET A 70 13.04 -10.40 -1.37
CA MET A 70 12.97 -8.98 -1.72
C MET A 70 14.36 -8.39 -1.94
N GLU A 71 15.32 -8.72 -1.08
CA GLU A 71 16.71 -8.29 -1.24
C GLU A 71 17.33 -8.89 -2.50
N VAL A 72 17.17 -10.19 -2.73
CA VAL A 72 17.78 -10.90 -3.88
C VAL A 72 17.13 -10.52 -5.21
N ASN A 73 15.80 -10.48 -5.29
CA ASN A 73 15.10 -10.33 -6.57
C ASN A 73 14.85 -8.86 -6.94
N VAL A 74 14.53 -8.02 -5.95
CA VAL A 74 14.18 -6.61 -6.21
C VAL A 74 15.39 -5.71 -5.97
N GLY A 75 16.37 -6.15 -5.17
CA GLY A 75 17.57 -5.39 -4.86
C GLY A 75 17.35 -4.32 -3.79
N VAL A 76 16.32 -4.49 -2.95
CA VAL A 76 16.01 -3.56 -1.85
C VAL A 76 15.86 -4.31 -0.53
N CYS A 77 16.40 -3.71 0.53
CA CYS A 77 16.18 -4.18 1.89
C CYS A 77 14.84 -3.62 2.41
N PRO A 78 13.86 -4.46 2.76
CA PRO A 78 12.60 -4.00 3.33
C PRO A 78 12.82 -3.36 4.70
N VAL A 79 12.18 -2.22 4.96
CA VAL A 79 12.21 -1.55 6.28
C VAL A 79 10.91 -1.75 7.06
N PHE A 80 9.80 -1.99 6.37
CA PHE A 80 8.47 -2.05 6.97
C PHE A 80 7.80 -3.41 6.75
N PHE A 81 7.15 -3.89 7.81
CA PHE A 81 6.17 -4.97 7.78
C PHE A 81 4.78 -4.37 7.99
N PHE A 82 3.89 -4.54 7.00
CA PHE A 82 2.56 -3.95 7.00
C PHE A 82 1.49 -4.98 7.33
N VAL A 83 0.69 -4.69 8.36
CA VAL A 83 -0.42 -5.55 8.78
C VAL A 83 -1.67 -5.21 7.97
N ALA A 84 -1.79 -5.79 6.77
CA ALA A 84 -2.83 -5.42 5.81
C ALA A 84 -4.21 -5.96 6.19
N ARG A 85 -4.38 -7.29 6.19
CA ARG A 85 -5.68 -7.98 6.41
C ARG A 85 -5.60 -9.21 7.30
N GLN A 86 -4.39 -9.69 7.57
CA GLN A 86 -4.19 -10.98 8.22
C GLN A 86 -4.32 -10.85 9.73
N LYS A 87 -4.67 -11.96 10.38
CA LYS A 87 -4.73 -12.01 11.85
C LYS A 87 -3.35 -11.67 12.40
N TRP A 88 -3.28 -10.54 13.10
CA TRP A 88 -2.14 -10.15 13.90
C TRP A 88 -1.78 -11.31 14.83
N SER A 89 -0.56 -11.80 14.75
CA SER A 89 -0.07 -12.84 15.66
C SER A 89 1.24 -12.39 16.31
N PRO A 90 1.43 -12.62 17.61
CA PRO A 90 2.68 -12.28 18.30
C PRO A 90 3.91 -12.92 17.65
N SER A 91 3.76 -14.11 17.06
CA SER A 91 4.86 -14.82 16.39
C SER A 91 5.38 -14.11 15.15
N ILE A 92 4.48 -13.56 14.32
CA ILE A 92 4.86 -12.82 13.10
C ILE A 92 5.45 -11.45 13.47
N VAL A 93 4.88 -10.75 14.45
CA VAL A 93 5.43 -9.48 14.96
C VAL A 93 6.83 -9.69 15.52
N SER A 94 7.03 -10.74 16.33
CA SER A 94 8.36 -11.10 16.83
C SER A 94 9.34 -11.38 15.70
N ALA A 95 8.90 -12.07 14.63
CA ALA A 95 9.73 -12.33 13.46
C ALA A 95 10.10 -11.03 12.72
N ALA A 96 9.14 -10.10 12.56
CA ALA A 96 9.40 -8.78 11.98
C ALA A 96 10.45 -8.01 12.79
N THR A 97 10.34 -8.01 14.12
CA THR A 97 11.33 -7.39 15.01
C THR A 97 12.72 -8.02 14.87
N LEU A 98 12.82 -9.36 14.79
CA LEU A 98 14.10 -10.06 14.60
C LEU A 98 14.76 -9.75 13.24
N LEU A 99 13.96 -9.40 12.24
CA LEU A 99 14.42 -8.96 10.92
C LEU A 99 14.64 -7.43 10.87
N ASN A 100 14.59 -6.73 12.01
CA ASN A 100 14.69 -5.27 12.12
C ASN A 100 13.64 -4.49 11.29
N LEU A 101 12.48 -5.10 11.04
CA LEU A 101 11.36 -4.45 10.36
C LEU A 101 10.55 -3.61 11.34
N LYS A 102 10.19 -2.39 10.91
CA LYS A 102 9.19 -1.56 11.59
C LYS A 102 7.79 -2.08 11.27
N VAL A 103 7.00 -2.39 12.30
CA VAL A 103 5.61 -2.82 12.11
C VAL A 103 4.73 -1.60 11.87
N CYS A 104 4.00 -1.61 10.76
CA CYS A 104 3.11 -0.56 10.32
C CYS A 104 1.66 -1.06 10.27
N LEU A 105 0.75 -0.24 10.78
CA LEU A 105 -0.70 -0.43 10.67
C LEU A 105 -1.28 0.72 9.83
N TRP A 106 -2.53 0.58 9.44
CA TRP A 106 -3.29 1.66 8.80
C TRP A 106 -4.20 2.36 9.82
N SER A 107 -4.46 3.63 9.55
CA SER A 107 -5.38 4.46 10.34
C SER A 107 -6.76 4.55 9.70
N HIS A 108 -6.82 4.46 8.36
CA HIS A 108 -8.06 4.55 7.60
C HIS A 108 -8.07 3.46 6.53
N LEU A 109 -9.24 2.85 6.34
CA LEU A 109 -9.50 1.86 5.31
C LEU A 109 -10.41 2.51 4.26
N LEU A 110 -9.94 2.58 3.02
CA LEU A 110 -10.77 2.92 1.87
C LEU A 110 -11.18 1.61 1.20
N ASP A 111 -12.41 1.17 1.45
CA ASP A 111 -12.93 -0.07 0.85
C ASP A 111 -13.66 0.20 -0.47
N ALA A 112 -12.94 0.02 -1.56
CA ALA A 112 -13.45 0.17 -2.91
C ALA A 112 -13.88 -1.16 -3.54
N ARG A 113 -14.02 -2.26 -2.77
CA ARG A 113 -14.55 -3.53 -3.31
C ARG A 113 -15.99 -3.41 -3.82
N THR A 114 -16.72 -2.43 -3.32
CA THR A 114 -18.01 -2.01 -3.86
C THR A 114 -17.90 -0.58 -4.38
N ALA A 115 -18.85 -0.18 -5.22
CA ALA A 115 -18.93 1.21 -5.64
C ALA A 115 -18.99 2.13 -4.41
N ILE A 116 -18.05 3.08 -4.35
CA ILE A 116 -17.99 4.08 -3.27
C ILE A 116 -19.18 5.01 -3.44
N SER A 117 -20.09 5.04 -2.46
CA SER A 117 -21.21 5.99 -2.50
C SER A 117 -20.71 7.41 -2.25
N ASN A 118 -21.46 8.42 -2.70
CA ASN A 118 -21.13 9.82 -2.41
C ASN A 118 -21.03 10.08 -0.89
N GLU A 119 -21.91 9.45 -0.10
CA GLU A 119 -21.87 9.57 1.37
C GLU A 119 -20.60 8.95 1.96
N GLN A 120 -20.18 7.77 1.50
CA GLN A 120 -18.92 7.15 1.93
C GLN A 120 -17.72 8.00 1.54
N HIS A 121 -17.73 8.54 0.32
CA HIS A 121 -16.73 9.48 -0.16
C HIS A 121 -16.63 10.70 0.75
N ASP A 122 -17.75 11.39 0.99
CA ASP A 122 -17.77 12.63 1.75
C ASP A 122 -17.35 12.42 3.21
N ASN A 123 -17.78 11.31 3.82
CA ASN A 123 -17.35 10.93 5.17
C ASN A 123 -15.84 10.63 5.22
N PHE A 124 -15.32 9.88 4.25
CA PHE A 124 -13.89 9.56 4.17
C PHE A 124 -13.05 10.84 3.99
N VAL A 125 -13.48 11.76 3.12
CA VAL A 125 -12.84 13.05 2.92
C VAL A 125 -12.86 13.88 4.21
N ALA A 126 -14.01 13.97 4.88
CA ALA A 126 -14.15 14.71 6.13
C ALA A 126 -13.23 14.15 7.23
N ASP A 127 -13.17 12.82 7.38
CA ASP A 127 -12.30 12.14 8.34
C ASP A 127 -10.82 12.46 8.09
N LEU A 128 -10.39 12.40 6.82
CA LEU A 128 -9.01 12.76 6.45
C LEU A 128 -8.70 14.23 6.73
N GLN A 129 -9.66 15.13 6.56
CA GLN A 129 -9.49 16.56 6.81
C GLN A 129 -9.34 16.91 8.29
N GLU A 130 -10.00 16.17 9.18
CA GLU A 130 -9.87 16.38 10.62
C GLU A 130 -8.44 16.06 11.11
N LYS A 131 -7.76 15.12 10.45
CA LYS A 131 -6.42 14.68 10.85
C LYS A 131 -5.33 15.57 10.24
N ARG A 132 -4.60 16.28 11.10
CA ARG A 132 -3.49 17.18 10.73
C ARG A 132 -2.18 16.47 10.37
N GLY A 133 -2.24 15.43 9.53
CA GLY A 133 -1.07 14.67 9.06
C GLY A 133 -0.88 13.30 9.73
N GLY A 134 0.16 12.57 9.30
CA GLY A 134 0.47 11.23 9.82
C GLY A 134 -0.52 10.13 9.43
N VAL A 135 -1.44 10.40 8.50
CA VAL A 135 -2.47 9.45 8.09
C VAL A 135 -1.90 8.39 7.15
N ILE A 136 -2.21 7.12 7.45
CA ILE A 136 -1.93 5.96 6.62
C ILE A 136 -3.27 5.40 6.15
N VAL A 137 -3.50 5.48 4.83
CA VAL A 137 -4.68 4.97 4.14
C VAL A 137 -4.34 3.62 3.55
N PHE A 138 -5.11 2.60 3.90
CA PHE A 138 -5.06 1.31 3.24
C PHE A 138 -6.22 1.20 2.26
N LEU A 139 -5.90 1.02 0.97
CA LEU A 139 -6.89 0.86 -0.09
C LEU A 139 -7.12 -0.63 -0.35
N THR A 140 -8.40 -1.03 -0.35
CA THR A 140 -8.84 -2.37 -0.74
C THR A 140 -9.74 -2.34 -1.96
N THR A 141 -9.48 -3.23 -2.91
CA THR A 141 -10.22 -3.37 -4.17
C THR A 141 -10.36 -4.84 -4.57
N ASP A 142 -11.33 -5.15 -5.42
CA ASP A 142 -11.59 -6.48 -6.00
C ASP A 142 -11.27 -6.56 -7.50
N GLY A 143 -10.83 -5.47 -8.14
CA GLY A 143 -10.56 -5.46 -9.58
C GLY A 143 -10.21 -4.10 -10.17
N SER A 144 -10.06 -4.05 -11.49
CA SER A 144 -9.62 -2.83 -12.20
C SER A 144 -10.66 -1.70 -12.21
N ALA A 145 -11.95 -2.03 -12.27
CA ALA A 145 -13.03 -1.04 -12.28
C ALA A 145 -13.17 -0.32 -10.92
N SER A 146 -13.11 -1.08 -9.83
CA SER A 146 -13.10 -0.54 -8.46
C SER A 146 -11.82 0.26 -8.17
N LEU A 147 -10.68 -0.17 -8.70
CA LEU A 147 -9.42 0.56 -8.59
C LEU A 147 -9.49 1.95 -9.24
N GLN A 148 -10.18 2.11 -10.37
CA GLN A 148 -10.37 3.42 -11.01
C GLN A 148 -11.27 4.35 -10.20
N GLN A 149 -12.34 3.82 -9.60
CA GLN A 149 -13.21 4.60 -8.71
C GLN A 149 -12.45 5.06 -7.46
N ALA A 150 -11.65 4.17 -6.88
CA ALA A 150 -10.76 4.49 -5.76
C ALA A 150 -9.73 5.57 -6.15
N ALA A 151 -9.11 5.45 -7.32
CA ALA A 151 -8.20 6.46 -7.83
C ALA A 151 -8.88 7.83 -7.93
N THR A 152 -10.10 7.88 -8.47
CA THR A 152 -10.88 9.12 -8.60
C THR A 152 -11.16 9.75 -7.24
N THR A 153 -11.60 8.95 -6.26
CA THR A 153 -11.82 9.39 -4.87
C THR A 153 -10.54 9.95 -4.24
N LEU A 154 -9.43 9.21 -4.37
CA LEU A 154 -8.13 9.61 -3.84
C LEU A 154 -7.59 10.86 -4.53
N LEU A 155 -7.86 11.04 -5.83
CA LEU A 155 -7.48 12.23 -6.57
C LEU A 155 -8.29 13.45 -6.16
N GLN A 156 -9.58 13.29 -5.89
CA GLN A 156 -10.39 14.37 -5.36
C GLN A 156 -9.87 14.83 -4.00
N VAL A 157 -9.52 13.89 -3.11
CA VAL A 157 -8.86 14.20 -1.82
C VAL A 157 -7.56 15.00 -2.02
N VAL A 158 -6.74 14.62 -2.99
CA VAL A 158 -5.45 15.29 -3.28
C VAL A 158 -5.65 16.63 -4.00
N ASN A 159 -6.61 16.75 -4.90
CA ASN A 159 -6.83 17.95 -5.71
C ASN A 159 -7.61 19.03 -4.96
N ASP A 160 -8.54 18.65 -4.08
CA ASP A 160 -9.34 19.59 -3.29
C ASP A 160 -8.50 20.29 -2.20
N LYS A 161 -7.25 19.86 -1.99
CA LYS A 161 -6.36 20.37 -0.94
C LYS A 161 -4.91 20.40 -1.40
N THR A 162 -4.34 21.60 -1.50
CA THR A 162 -2.93 21.86 -1.90
C THR A 162 -1.85 21.22 -1.01
N ASP A 163 -2.20 20.68 0.16
CA ASP A 163 -1.24 20.19 1.16
C ASP A 163 -1.17 18.66 1.31
N PHE A 164 -1.99 17.90 0.57
CA PHE A 164 -1.94 16.44 0.62
C PHE A 164 -1.05 15.88 -0.49
N SER A 165 0.11 15.33 -0.10
CA SER A 165 0.88 14.41 -0.93
C SER A 165 0.88 13.00 -0.34
N PHE A 166 0.87 12.03 -1.24
CA PHE A 166 1.24 10.65 -0.97
C PHE A 166 2.74 10.58 -0.79
N SER A 167 3.14 10.40 0.47
CA SER A 167 4.52 10.22 0.89
C SER A 167 4.81 8.74 1.12
N ILE A 168 6.08 8.38 0.97
CA ILE A 168 6.57 7.09 1.44
C ILE A 168 6.45 7.00 2.97
N LEU A 169 6.30 5.79 3.50
CA LEU A 169 6.46 5.52 4.93
C LEU A 169 7.91 5.86 5.33
N SER A 170 8.07 6.71 6.35
CA SER A 170 9.36 7.21 6.86
C SER A 170 9.54 6.88 8.33
#